data_AF-A0A849WNG1-F1
#
_entry.id   AF-A0A849WNG1-F1
#
_cell.length_a   1.000
_cell.length_b   1.000
_cell.length_c   1.000
_cell.angle_alpha   90.00
_cell.angle_beta   90.00
_cell.angle_gamma   90.00
#
_symmetry.space_group_name_H-M   'P 1'
#
loop_
_entity.id
_entity.type
_entity.pdbx_description
1 polymer ?
#
loop_
_entity_poly.entity_id
_entity_poly.type
_entity_poly.pdbx_seq_one_letter_code
_entity_poly.pdbx_strand_id
1 'polypeptide(L)'
;MKTTYNKLKPKWRVLALVSLLSLLTITSFQNCSAINAPNGLDQSASNATESELMGQQAMEILSRRCESCHNPDNAKGDISDIMDINYLLYYRLVIPGQPEISDLIRVVKEGSMPPNGSLSNEELSLLTNWIQNGLVDNGKGVTLPDISAPLQAKYGSLQVSLFNVKCVSCHNPANLSGNIDLSVYNGVKASVNSNKLIASIERPGTNFMPRNGARLSADEIAKLKEWIANGANQD
;
A
#
# COMPACT_ATOMS: atom_id res chain seq x y z
N MET A 1 -51.08 -49.63 -28.29
CA MET A 1 -51.36 -48.18 -28.39
C MET A 1 -50.53 -47.64 -29.57
N LYS A 2 -51.18 -47.44 -30.73
CA LYS A 2 -50.67 -46.65 -31.88
C LYS A 2 -50.49 -45.21 -31.39
N THR A 3 -49.48 -44.44 -31.78
CA THR A 3 -49.35 -43.60 -33.00
C THR A 3 -48.02 -42.81 -32.82
N THR A 4 -47.21 -42.34 -33.77
CA THR A 4 -47.23 -42.19 -35.23
C THR A 4 -45.83 -41.76 -35.70
N TYR A 5 -45.43 -42.25 -36.89
CA TYR A 5 -44.66 -41.62 -37.99
C TYR A 5 -44.17 -40.15 -37.81
N ASN A 6 -43.01 -39.71 -38.32
CA ASN A 6 -42.67 -39.75 -39.75
C ASN A 6 -41.18 -39.46 -40.04
N LYS A 7 -40.68 -40.10 -41.11
CA LYS A 7 -39.40 -39.85 -41.81
C LYS A 7 -39.39 -38.48 -42.49
N LEU A 8 -38.19 -37.96 -42.82
CA LEU A 8 -37.82 -37.52 -44.19
C LEU A 8 -36.32 -37.10 -44.25
N LYS A 9 -35.54 -37.74 -45.12
CA LYS A 9 -34.24 -37.26 -45.67
C LYS A 9 -34.53 -36.67 -47.06
N PRO A 10 -33.76 -35.70 -47.60
CA PRO A 10 -32.96 -36.05 -48.80
C PRO A 10 -31.69 -35.19 -49.16
N LYS A 11 -30.71 -35.88 -49.78
CA LYS A 11 -29.95 -35.60 -51.04
C LYS A 11 -29.06 -34.32 -51.14
N TRP A 12 -27.73 -34.36 -51.23
CA TRP A 12 -26.79 -34.75 -52.34
C TRP A 12 -26.81 -33.88 -53.63
N ARG A 13 -25.62 -33.31 -53.95
CA ARG A 13 -25.10 -32.73 -55.22
C ARG A 13 -25.52 -31.26 -55.53
N VAL A 14 -24.76 -30.36 -56.17
CA VAL A 14 -23.74 -30.40 -57.26
C VAL A 14 -22.82 -29.15 -57.16
N LEU A 15 -21.62 -29.28 -57.72
CA LEU A 15 -20.57 -28.28 -57.97
C LEU A 15 -20.97 -27.02 -58.80
N ALA A 16 -20.17 -25.97 -58.55
CA ALA A 16 -19.57 -24.99 -59.48
C ALA A 16 -20.45 -23.94 -60.21
N LEU A 17 -20.02 -22.67 -60.10
CA LEU A 17 -19.56 -21.89 -61.26
C LEU A 17 -18.76 -20.64 -60.81
N VAL A 18 -17.69 -20.39 -61.56
CA VAL A 18 -16.65 -19.38 -61.40
C VAL A 18 -17.02 -18.14 -62.23
N SER A 19 -16.72 -16.94 -61.73
CA SER A 19 -16.46 -15.72 -62.54
C SER A 19 -15.62 -14.75 -61.71
N LEU A 20 -14.28 -14.74 -61.80
CA LEU A 20 -13.43 -13.97 -62.74
C LEU A 20 -13.73 -12.45 -62.79
N LEU A 21 -12.85 -11.68 -62.13
CA LEU A 21 -12.31 -10.35 -62.54
C LEU A 21 -11.21 -9.98 -61.52
N SER A 22 -9.95 -10.35 -61.75
CA SER A 22 -8.90 -9.52 -62.36
C SER A 22 -8.53 -8.26 -61.56
N LEU A 23 -7.36 -8.25 -60.91
CA LEU A 23 -6.11 -7.68 -61.43
C LEU A 23 -5.18 -7.31 -60.26
N LEU A 24 -3.95 -7.80 -60.34
CA LEU A 24 -2.78 -7.40 -59.56
C LEU A 24 -2.61 -5.88 -59.49
N THR A 25 -2.26 -5.34 -58.31
CA THR A 25 -1.16 -4.36 -58.21
C THR A 25 -0.41 -4.53 -56.89
N ILE A 26 0.82 -5.01 -57.02
CA ILE A 26 1.93 -4.79 -56.10
C ILE A 26 2.09 -3.27 -55.94
N THR A 27 2.20 -2.74 -54.71
CA THR A 27 3.15 -1.67 -54.37
C THR A 27 3.06 -1.28 -52.90
N SER A 28 4.20 -1.43 -52.23
CA SER A 28 4.81 -0.43 -51.35
C SER A 28 4.23 -0.25 -49.95
N PHE A 29 4.93 -0.83 -48.98
CA PHE A 29 5.14 -0.19 -47.68
C PHE A 29 5.80 1.16 -47.93
N GLN A 30 5.02 2.24 -47.88
CA GLN A 30 5.56 3.57 -47.65
C GLN A 30 5.44 3.86 -46.17
N ASN A 31 6.60 3.81 -45.51
CA ASN A 31 6.92 4.74 -44.44
C ASN A 31 6.48 6.15 -44.87
N CYS A 32 5.57 6.75 -44.11
CA CYS A 32 5.47 8.19 -44.04
C CYS A 32 5.98 8.64 -42.67
N SER A 33 7.26 8.97 -42.65
CA SER A 33 7.84 9.91 -41.71
C SER A 33 7.30 11.32 -42.01
N ALA A 34 6.95 12.04 -40.96
CA ALA A 34 6.88 13.50 -40.84
C ALA A 34 6.11 14.30 -41.91
N ILE A 35 4.92 14.76 -41.52
CA ILE A 35 4.37 16.04 -42.00
C ILE A 35 4.44 17.03 -40.83
N ASN A 36 5.30 18.04 -40.96
CA ASN A 36 5.24 19.25 -40.16
C ASN A 36 3.96 20.02 -40.53
N ALA A 37 3.02 20.13 -39.61
CA ALA A 37 2.05 21.20 -39.57
C ALA A 37 2.20 21.93 -38.22
N PRO A 38 2.44 23.26 -38.21
CA PRO A 38 2.45 24.02 -36.97
C PRO A 38 1.00 24.35 -36.65
N ASN A 39 0.38 23.57 -35.78
CA ASN A 39 -0.81 24.02 -35.06
C ASN A 39 -0.76 23.39 -33.68
N GLY A 40 -0.34 24.21 -32.71
CA GLY A 40 -0.50 23.94 -31.31
C GLY A 40 -1.97 23.76 -30.99
N LEU A 41 -2.34 22.53 -30.71
CA LEU A 41 -3.41 22.20 -29.78
C LEU A 41 -2.77 21.19 -28.82
N ASP A 42 -2.24 21.76 -27.75
CA ASP A 42 -2.35 21.26 -26.39
C ASP A 42 -2.65 19.76 -26.26
N GLN A 43 -1.59 18.94 -26.27
CA GLN A 43 -1.59 17.60 -25.68
C GLN A 43 -0.93 17.68 -24.31
N SER A 44 -1.44 18.54 -23.43
CA SER A 44 -1.12 18.56 -21.99
C SER A 44 -2.32 18.10 -21.15
N ALA A 45 -3.20 17.29 -21.72
CA ALA A 45 -4.29 16.64 -20.98
C ALA A 45 -4.30 15.13 -21.23
N SER A 46 -4.20 14.39 -20.12
CA SER A 46 -4.36 12.95 -19.96
C SER A 46 -3.25 12.05 -20.52
N ASN A 47 -2.22 11.84 -19.69
CA ASN A 47 -1.71 10.50 -19.41
C ASN A 47 -1.20 10.51 -17.97
N ALA A 48 -2.12 10.72 -17.02
CA ALA A 48 -1.80 10.42 -15.63
C ALA A 48 -1.47 8.93 -15.56
N THR A 49 -0.31 8.60 -14.99
CA THR A 49 0.09 7.22 -14.77
C THR A 49 -0.94 6.52 -13.90
N GLU A 50 -1.06 5.20 -14.00
CA GLU A 50 -1.96 4.41 -13.16
C GLU A 50 -1.75 4.70 -11.66
N SER A 51 -0.50 4.93 -11.26
CA SER A 51 -0.14 5.31 -9.90
C SER A 51 -0.61 6.70 -9.49
N GLU A 52 -0.61 7.67 -10.40
CA GLU A 52 -1.14 9.02 -10.14
C GLU A 52 -2.66 8.99 -9.99
N LEU A 53 -3.35 8.21 -10.81
CA LEU A 53 -4.79 8.04 -10.69
C LEU A 53 -5.18 7.39 -9.36
N MET A 54 -4.48 6.33 -8.96
CA MET A 54 -4.68 5.70 -7.65
C MET A 54 -4.46 6.70 -6.51
N GLY A 55 -3.41 7.53 -6.61
CA GLY A 55 -3.14 8.59 -5.64
C GLY A 55 -4.28 9.59 -5.52
N GLN A 56 -4.76 10.11 -6.66
CA GLN A 56 -5.90 11.04 -6.70
C GLN A 56 -7.16 10.42 -6.09
N GLN A 57 -7.46 9.17 -6.44
CA GLN A 57 -8.62 8.46 -5.91
C GLN A 57 -8.50 8.19 -4.40
N ALA A 58 -7.29 7.91 -3.89
CA ALA A 58 -7.07 7.72 -2.47
C ALA A 58 -7.32 9.02 -1.70
N MET A 59 -6.77 10.14 -2.16
CA MET A 59 -7.00 11.46 -1.56
C MET A 59 -8.48 11.87 -1.62
N GLU A 60 -9.18 11.54 -2.72
CA GLU A 60 -10.61 11.77 -2.82
C GLU A 60 -11.41 10.97 -1.79
N ILE A 61 -11.05 9.70 -1.53
CA ILE A 61 -11.68 8.90 -0.48
C ILE A 61 -11.43 9.55 0.89
N LEU A 62 -10.20 9.97 1.20
CA LEU A 62 -9.88 10.63 2.48
C LEU A 62 -10.72 11.91 2.67
N SER A 63 -10.84 12.73 1.63
CA SER A 63 -11.68 13.94 1.68
C SER A 63 -13.16 13.59 1.91
N ARG A 64 -13.74 12.71 1.09
CA ARG A 64 -15.18 12.39 1.15
C ARG A 64 -15.59 11.60 2.39
N ARG A 65 -14.72 10.72 2.90
CA ARG A 65 -15.06 9.74 3.95
C ARG A 65 -14.54 10.11 5.33
N CYS A 66 -13.45 10.88 5.42
CA CYS A 66 -12.72 11.06 6.68
C CYS A 66 -12.66 12.54 7.10
N GLU A 67 -12.46 13.46 6.15
CA GLU A 67 -12.11 14.85 6.42
C GLU A 67 -13.13 15.59 7.28
N SER A 68 -14.44 15.32 7.15
CA SER A 68 -15.47 16.00 7.97
C SER A 68 -15.27 15.86 9.49
N CYS A 69 -14.53 14.82 9.92
CA CYS A 69 -14.24 14.53 11.33
C CYS A 69 -12.75 14.51 11.68
N HIS A 70 -11.86 14.68 10.70
CA HIS A 70 -10.41 14.59 10.87
C HIS A 70 -9.73 15.78 10.20
N ASN A 71 -10.11 16.98 10.63
CA ASN A 71 -9.62 18.25 10.10
C ASN A 71 -9.27 19.22 11.27
N PRO A 72 -8.64 20.37 11.00
CA PRO A 72 -8.17 21.26 12.06
C PRO A 72 -9.30 21.82 12.95
N ASP A 73 -10.51 21.98 12.41
CA ASP A 73 -11.67 22.49 13.15
C ASP A 73 -12.44 21.38 13.89
N ASN A 74 -12.22 20.11 13.52
CA ASN A 74 -12.87 18.95 14.09
C ASN A 74 -11.90 17.76 14.11
N ALA A 75 -11.01 17.73 15.10
CA ALA A 75 -9.97 16.71 15.23
C ALA A 75 -10.45 15.49 16.05
N LYS A 76 -11.40 14.70 15.54
CA LYS A 76 -11.90 13.53 16.28
C LYS A 76 -10.78 12.49 16.43
N GLY A 77 -10.69 11.91 17.62
CA GLY A 77 -9.63 10.94 17.94
C GLY A 77 -8.22 11.53 17.87
N ASP A 78 -8.08 12.84 18.11
CA ASP A 78 -6.83 13.60 18.06
C ASP A 78 -6.14 13.62 16.69
N ILE A 79 -6.88 13.29 15.62
CA ILE A 79 -6.43 13.35 14.23
C ILE A 79 -6.96 14.65 13.62
N SER A 80 -6.08 15.63 13.45
CA SER A 80 -6.43 16.98 12.99
C SER A 80 -6.18 17.22 11.50
N ASP A 81 -5.50 16.32 10.80
CA ASP A 81 -5.23 16.51 9.37
C ASP A 81 -5.12 15.16 8.65
N ILE A 82 -6.25 14.67 8.11
CA ILE A 82 -6.26 13.42 7.33
C ILE A 82 -5.76 13.62 5.89
N MET A 83 -5.61 14.87 5.44
CA MET A 83 -5.27 15.19 4.05
C MET A 83 -3.78 15.45 3.84
N ASP A 84 -3.02 15.73 4.90
CA ASP A 84 -1.55 15.85 4.84
C ASP A 84 -0.85 14.50 5.01
N ILE A 85 -0.23 14.01 3.94
CA ILE A 85 0.57 12.77 3.96
C ILE A 85 1.69 12.82 5.00
N ASN A 86 2.32 13.97 5.23
CA ASN A 86 3.37 14.09 6.25
C ASN A 86 2.80 13.92 7.66
N TYR A 87 1.60 14.45 7.90
CA TYR A 87 0.87 14.21 9.14
C TYR A 87 0.53 12.72 9.29
N LEU A 88 -0.01 12.08 8.25
CA LEU A 88 -0.34 10.65 8.27
C LEU A 88 0.89 9.78 8.58
N LEU A 89 2.05 10.13 8.01
CA LEU A 89 3.33 9.47 8.26
C LEU A 89 3.83 9.71 9.68
N TYR A 90 3.82 10.97 10.14
CA TYR A 90 4.33 11.36 11.44
C TYR A 90 3.54 10.72 12.58
N TYR A 91 2.22 10.71 12.48
CA TYR A 91 1.33 10.07 13.46
C TYR A 91 1.12 8.57 13.18
N ARG A 92 1.82 8.02 12.18
CA ARG A 92 1.79 6.59 11.82
C ARG A 92 0.37 6.07 11.52
N LEU A 93 -0.50 6.96 11.05
CA LEU A 93 -1.81 6.58 10.53
C LEU A 93 -1.65 5.71 9.28
N VAL A 94 -0.58 5.96 8.52
CA VAL A 94 -0.12 5.12 7.42
C VAL A 94 1.34 4.72 7.61
N ILE A 95 1.68 3.48 7.24
CA ILE A 95 3.05 2.99 7.14
C ILE A 95 3.28 2.56 5.68
N PRO A 96 4.17 3.24 4.94
CA PRO A 96 4.47 2.91 3.55
C PRO A 96 4.80 1.43 3.38
N GLY A 97 4.12 0.78 2.45
CA GLY A 97 4.34 -0.64 2.13
C GLY A 97 3.76 -1.63 3.15
N GLN A 98 3.12 -1.15 4.23
CA GLN A 98 2.61 -2.00 5.30
C GLN A 98 1.16 -1.62 5.69
N PRO A 99 0.18 -1.79 4.78
CA PRO A 99 -1.21 -1.41 5.03
C PRO A 99 -1.82 -2.16 6.22
N GLU A 100 -1.49 -3.43 6.44
CA GLU A 100 -2.09 -4.26 7.48
C GLU A 100 -1.80 -3.79 8.91
N ILE A 101 -0.70 -3.05 9.12
CA ILE A 101 -0.32 -2.48 10.42
C ILE A 101 -0.48 -0.94 10.46
N SER A 102 -1.01 -0.36 9.38
CA SER A 102 -1.37 1.06 9.31
C SER A 102 -2.68 1.28 10.06
N ASP A 103 -2.69 2.23 10.99
CA ASP A 103 -3.86 2.45 11.86
C ASP A 103 -5.10 2.81 11.04
N LEU A 104 -4.94 3.59 9.96
CA LEU A 104 -6.02 3.96 9.04
C LEU A 104 -6.76 2.72 8.50
N ILE A 105 -6.03 1.73 7.98
CA ILE A 105 -6.64 0.51 7.43
C ILE A 105 -7.23 -0.35 8.53
N ARG A 106 -6.53 -0.49 9.65
CA ARG A 106 -6.97 -1.32 10.77
C ARG A 106 -8.31 -0.84 11.34
N VAL A 107 -8.44 0.45 11.67
CA VAL A 107 -9.66 0.99 12.30
C VAL A 107 -10.85 0.98 11.34
N VAL A 108 -10.60 1.12 10.03
CA VAL A 108 -11.63 1.01 8.99
C VAL A 108 -12.10 -0.45 8.84
N LYS A 109 -11.17 -1.42 8.78
CA LYS A 109 -11.50 -2.86 8.74
C LYS A 109 -12.26 -3.33 9.98
N GLU A 110 -11.93 -2.79 11.15
CA GLU A 110 -12.63 -3.04 12.42
C GLU A 110 -14.04 -2.42 12.47
N GLY A 111 -14.39 -1.56 11.51
CA GLY A 111 -15.70 -0.90 11.41
C GLY A 111 -15.90 0.25 12.40
N SER A 112 -14.84 0.64 13.11
CA SER A 112 -14.88 1.78 14.05
C SER A 112 -14.88 3.13 13.33
N MET A 113 -14.36 3.17 12.09
CA MET A 113 -14.33 4.35 11.24
C MET A 113 -14.77 4.04 9.80
N PRO A 114 -15.42 4.99 9.12
CA PRO A 114 -15.98 6.22 9.68
C PRO A 114 -17.33 5.95 10.38
N PRO A 115 -17.75 6.81 11.32
CA PRO A 115 -18.99 6.60 12.10
C PRO A 115 -20.26 6.66 11.25
N ASN A 116 -20.20 7.28 10.07
CA ASN A 116 -21.33 7.46 9.17
C ASN A 116 -21.50 6.33 8.15
N GLY A 117 -20.90 5.17 8.41
CA GLY A 117 -21.02 3.96 7.60
C GLY A 117 -19.69 3.53 6.98
N SER A 118 -19.49 2.22 6.86
CA SER A 118 -18.24 1.62 6.37
C SER A 118 -17.92 2.04 4.93
N LEU A 119 -16.62 2.05 4.60
CA LEU A 119 -16.15 2.14 3.22
C LEU A 119 -16.65 0.94 2.41
N SER A 120 -16.79 1.12 1.09
CA SER A 120 -16.98 -0.03 0.21
C SER A 120 -15.70 -0.88 0.16
N ASN A 121 -15.82 -2.13 -0.27
CA ASN A 121 -14.67 -3.02 -0.43
C ASN A 121 -13.65 -2.44 -1.45
N GLU A 122 -14.15 -1.77 -2.48
CA GLU A 122 -13.35 -1.11 -3.51
C GLU A 122 -12.59 0.09 -2.93
N GLU A 123 -13.25 0.95 -2.15
CA GLU A 123 -12.61 2.09 -1.48
C GLU A 123 -11.53 1.61 -0.50
N LEU A 124 -11.83 0.60 0.31
CA LEU A 124 -10.85 0.01 1.24
C LEU A 124 -9.68 -0.63 0.49
N SER A 125 -9.94 -1.35 -0.61
CA SER A 125 -8.87 -1.93 -1.44
C SER A 125 -8.01 -0.85 -2.06
N LEU A 126 -8.59 0.28 -2.48
CA LEU A 126 -7.85 1.39 -3.08
C LEU A 126 -6.92 2.04 -2.07
N LEU A 127 -7.39 2.33 -0.85
CA LEU A 127 -6.54 2.86 0.22
C LEU A 127 -5.44 1.86 0.63
N THR A 128 -5.77 0.58 0.70
CA THR A 128 -4.80 -0.50 0.98
C THR A 128 -3.69 -0.51 -0.07
N ASN A 129 -4.05 -0.47 -1.35
CA ASN A 129 -3.11 -0.45 -2.46
C ASN A 129 -2.29 0.84 -2.49
N TRP A 130 -2.91 1.98 -2.21
CA TRP A 130 -2.21 3.27 -2.15
C TRP A 130 -1.11 3.28 -1.08
N ILE A 131 -1.39 2.77 0.13
CA ILE A 131 -0.39 2.60 1.19
C ILE A 131 0.69 1.60 0.78
N GLN A 132 0.29 0.46 0.20
CA GLN A 132 1.20 -0.59 -0.26
C GLN A 132 2.20 -0.09 -1.31
N ASN A 133 1.77 0.84 -2.17
CA ASN A 133 2.55 1.37 -3.30
C ASN A 133 3.20 2.74 -3.02
N GLY A 134 3.33 3.11 -1.74
CA GLY A 134 4.16 4.25 -1.35
C GLY A 134 3.45 5.59 -1.36
N LEU A 135 2.13 5.61 -1.13
CA LEU A 135 1.36 6.83 -0.85
C LEU A 135 1.53 7.90 -1.95
N VAL A 136 1.43 7.48 -3.22
CA VAL A 136 1.62 8.41 -4.34
C VAL A 136 0.58 9.52 -4.29
N ASP A 137 1.02 10.77 -4.38
CA ASP A 137 0.20 11.96 -4.54
C ASP A 137 0.88 12.93 -5.50
N ASN A 138 0.11 13.46 -6.45
CA ASN A 138 0.62 14.38 -7.49
C ASN A 138 1.91 13.88 -8.18
N GLY A 139 1.96 12.58 -8.49
CA GLY A 139 3.11 11.93 -9.14
C GLY A 139 4.32 11.68 -8.23
N LYS A 140 4.21 11.97 -6.93
CA LYS A 140 5.27 11.77 -5.94
C LYS A 140 4.84 10.73 -4.91
N GLY A 141 5.61 9.65 -4.79
CA GLY A 141 5.47 8.70 -3.70
C GLY A 141 6.58 8.87 -2.65
N VAL A 142 6.41 8.13 -1.56
CA VAL A 142 7.44 7.90 -0.55
C VAL A 142 8.20 6.63 -0.93
N THR A 143 9.52 6.64 -0.72
CA THR A 143 10.35 5.46 -0.93
C THR A 143 9.86 4.31 -0.07
N LEU A 144 9.52 3.20 -0.70
CA LEU A 144 9.09 2.01 0.00
C LEU A 144 10.27 1.32 0.69
N PRO A 145 10.09 0.86 1.94
CA PRO A 145 11.06 -0.02 2.55
C PRO A 145 11.00 -1.42 1.91
N ASP A 146 12.15 -2.07 1.73
CA ASP A 146 12.20 -3.47 1.30
C ASP A 146 11.83 -4.39 2.47
N ILE A 147 10.54 -4.71 2.55
CA ILE A 147 9.96 -5.63 3.54
C ILE A 147 10.29 -7.11 3.28
N SER A 148 10.79 -7.43 2.09
CA SER A 148 11.11 -8.80 1.67
C SER A 148 12.58 -9.17 1.93
N ALA A 149 13.43 -8.15 2.10
CA ALA A 149 14.83 -8.35 2.43
C ALA A 149 15.00 -9.07 3.79
N PRO A 150 16.04 -9.91 3.92
CA PRO A 150 16.44 -10.43 5.23
C PRO A 150 16.70 -9.31 6.23
N LEU A 151 16.37 -9.54 7.50
CA LEU A 151 16.61 -8.59 8.57
C LEU A 151 18.11 -8.25 8.69
N GLN A 152 18.42 -6.95 8.65
CA GLN A 152 19.78 -6.43 8.74
C GLN A 152 19.98 -5.68 10.07
N ALA A 153 21.23 -5.60 10.53
CA ALA A 153 21.63 -4.85 11.72
C ALA A 153 21.73 -3.35 11.42
N LYS A 154 20.66 -2.77 10.89
CA LYS A 154 20.53 -1.36 10.49
C LYS A 154 19.18 -0.82 10.96
N TYR A 155 19.11 0.47 11.29
CA TYR A 155 17.90 1.06 11.85
C TYR A 155 16.73 0.94 10.87
N GLY A 156 16.90 1.28 9.59
CA GLY A 156 15.82 1.17 8.60
C GLY A 156 15.24 -0.24 8.49
N SER A 157 16.10 -1.27 8.46
CA SER A 157 15.66 -2.68 8.41
C SER A 157 14.95 -3.10 9.71
N LEU A 158 15.51 -2.74 10.87
CA LEU A 158 14.90 -3.01 12.18
C LEU A 158 13.58 -2.25 12.36
N GLN A 159 13.48 -1.01 11.90
CA GLN A 159 12.27 -0.20 11.98
C GLN A 159 11.12 -0.88 11.24
N VAL A 160 11.39 -1.28 10.01
CA VAL A 160 10.39 -1.85 9.11
C VAL A 160 9.98 -3.24 9.55
N SER A 161 10.95 -4.11 9.85
CA SER A 161 10.70 -5.55 10.01
C SER A 161 10.58 -5.99 11.47
N LEU A 162 11.00 -5.17 12.43
CA LEU A 162 10.98 -5.50 13.85
C LEU A 162 10.12 -4.51 14.66
N PHE A 163 10.46 -3.23 14.68
CA PHE A 163 9.78 -2.25 15.53
C PHE A 163 8.33 -2.03 15.11
N ASN A 164 8.09 -1.71 13.83
CA ASN A 164 6.73 -1.49 13.31
C ASN A 164 5.82 -2.71 13.52
N VAL A 165 6.38 -3.91 13.38
CA VAL A 165 5.62 -5.17 13.41
C VAL A 165 5.36 -5.66 14.83
N LYS A 166 6.34 -5.55 15.75
CA LYS A 166 6.29 -6.22 17.06
C LYS A 166 6.27 -5.29 18.27
N CYS A 167 6.61 -4.02 18.10
CA CYS A 167 6.80 -3.09 19.21
C CYS A 167 5.78 -1.95 19.18
N VAL A 168 5.59 -1.39 17.99
CA VAL A 168 4.96 -0.08 17.83
C VAL A 168 3.45 -0.11 18.10
N SER A 169 2.77 -1.25 18.01
CA SER A 169 1.34 -1.34 18.36
C SER A 169 1.02 -0.86 19.77
N CYS A 170 1.99 -0.96 20.70
CA CYS A 170 1.87 -0.52 22.09
C CYS A 170 2.89 0.53 22.51
N HIS A 171 3.84 0.89 21.65
CA HIS A 171 4.93 1.82 21.95
C HIS A 171 4.98 2.92 20.88
N ASN A 172 3.94 3.76 20.84
CA ASN A 172 3.80 4.87 19.88
C ASN A 172 3.11 6.07 20.56
N PRO A 173 3.09 7.27 19.95
CA PRO A 173 2.50 8.46 20.58
C PRO A 173 1.03 8.32 21.02
N ALA A 174 0.22 7.53 20.32
CA ALA A 174 -1.18 7.28 20.66
C ALA A 174 -1.37 6.18 21.72
N ASN A 175 -0.39 5.29 21.88
CA ASN A 175 -0.35 4.24 22.91
C ASN A 175 1.07 4.13 23.46
N LEU A 176 1.39 4.93 24.48
CA LEU A 176 2.73 5.05 25.07
C LEU A 176 2.93 4.04 26.22
N SER A 177 2.77 2.74 25.97
CA SER A 177 2.99 1.73 27.02
C SER A 177 4.43 1.80 27.53
N GLY A 178 4.60 1.79 28.86
CA GLY A 178 5.92 1.98 29.47
C GLY A 178 6.53 3.38 29.27
N ASN A 179 5.73 4.34 28.81
CA ASN A 179 6.10 5.72 28.54
C ASN A 179 7.29 5.87 27.57
N ILE A 180 7.29 5.06 26.50
CA ILE A 180 8.29 5.11 25.43
C ILE A 180 7.59 5.08 24.06
N ASP A 181 8.26 5.69 23.08
CA ASP A 181 7.90 5.65 21.68
C ASP A 181 8.98 4.88 20.91
N LEU A 182 8.61 3.81 20.23
CA LEU A 182 9.51 3.00 19.40
C LEU A 182 9.17 3.15 17.90
N SER A 183 8.29 4.08 17.54
CA SER A 183 7.92 4.40 16.15
C SER A 183 8.89 5.36 15.47
N VAL A 184 9.74 6.03 16.25
CA VAL A 184 10.73 7.00 15.75
C VAL A 184 12.11 6.73 16.31
N TYR A 185 13.14 7.12 15.55
CA TYR A 185 14.54 6.82 15.87
C TYR A 185 14.95 7.34 17.25
N ASN A 186 14.59 8.59 17.57
CA ASN A 186 14.96 9.22 18.84
C ASN A 186 14.41 8.44 20.05
N GLY A 187 13.19 7.91 19.95
CA GLY A 187 12.57 7.13 21.03
C GLY A 187 13.17 5.73 21.15
N VAL A 188 13.48 5.07 20.03
CA VAL A 188 14.26 3.82 20.01
C VAL A 188 15.64 4.04 20.65
N LYS A 189 16.34 5.11 20.24
CA LYS A 189 17.67 5.46 20.74
C LYS A 189 17.67 5.75 22.23
N ALA A 190 16.67 6.47 22.75
CA ALA A 190 16.51 6.70 24.18
C ALA A 190 16.30 5.38 24.96
N SER A 191 15.55 4.44 24.39
CA SER A 191 15.33 3.11 24.98
C SER A 191 16.60 2.24 24.98
N VAL A 192 17.44 2.38 23.96
CA VAL A 192 18.79 1.78 23.91
C VAL A 192 19.70 2.40 24.97
N ASN A 193 19.80 3.73 25.02
CA ASN A 193 20.70 4.45 25.93
C ASN A 193 20.36 4.22 27.42
N SER A 194 19.07 4.03 27.73
CA SER A 194 18.63 3.68 29.08
C SER A 194 18.80 2.19 29.44
N ASN A 195 19.36 1.39 28.53
CA ASN A 195 19.51 -0.06 28.62
C ASN A 195 18.18 -0.82 28.83
N LYS A 196 17.04 -0.16 28.59
CA LYS A 196 15.70 -0.73 28.81
C LYS A 196 15.27 -1.64 27.67
N LEU A 197 15.71 -1.37 26.43
CA LEU A 197 15.23 -2.09 25.25
C LEU A 197 15.57 -3.60 25.34
N ILE A 198 16.86 -3.94 25.36
CA ILE A 198 17.32 -5.34 25.44
C ILE A 198 16.89 -5.99 26.76
N ALA A 199 17.02 -5.28 27.89
CA ALA A 199 16.63 -5.83 29.20
C ALA A 199 15.14 -6.19 29.29
N SER A 200 14.27 -5.48 28.57
CA SER A 200 12.83 -5.78 28.52
C SER A 200 12.52 -6.94 27.58
N ILE A 201 13.19 -7.02 26.44
CA ILE A 201 13.05 -8.11 25.46
C ILE A 201 13.54 -9.45 26.05
N GLU A 202 14.71 -9.44 26.70
CA GLU A 202 15.34 -10.66 27.22
C GLU A 202 14.91 -11.03 28.64
N ARG A 203 13.96 -10.29 29.22
CA ARG A 203 13.50 -10.56 30.59
C ARG A 203 13.03 -12.02 30.73
N PRO A 204 13.42 -12.75 31.78
CA PRO A 204 12.94 -14.10 32.02
C PRO A 204 11.47 -14.12 32.44
N GLY A 205 10.86 -15.30 32.36
CA GLY A 205 9.45 -15.52 32.75
C GLY A 205 8.47 -14.95 31.74
N THR A 206 7.36 -14.38 32.23
CA THR A 206 6.22 -13.90 31.43
C THR A 206 6.15 -12.38 31.28
N ASN A 207 7.00 -11.63 31.99
CA ASN A 207 7.01 -10.16 31.99
C ASN A 207 7.92 -9.55 30.91
N PHE A 208 8.28 -10.32 29.88
CA PHE A 208 9.09 -9.84 28.76
C PHE A 208 8.29 -8.97 27.80
N MET A 209 9.00 -8.27 26.92
CA MET A 209 8.42 -7.57 25.78
C MET A 209 8.66 -8.35 24.48
N PRO A 210 7.67 -8.42 23.56
CA PRO A 210 6.33 -7.83 23.66
C PRO A 210 5.42 -8.55 24.68
N ARG A 211 4.63 -7.80 25.45
CA ARG A 211 3.68 -8.41 26.40
C ARG A 211 2.62 -9.22 25.66
N ASN A 212 2.29 -10.39 26.20
CA ASN A 212 1.29 -11.32 25.63
C ASN A 212 1.56 -11.72 24.17
N GLY A 213 2.78 -11.50 23.67
CA GLY A 213 3.21 -11.85 22.33
C GLY A 213 4.25 -12.97 22.34
N ALA A 214 4.58 -13.46 21.16
CA ALA A 214 5.73 -14.33 20.99
C ALA A 214 7.03 -13.59 21.36
N ARG A 215 8.00 -14.32 21.91
CA ARG A 215 9.36 -13.80 22.07
C ARG A 215 9.95 -13.47 20.70
N LEU A 216 10.82 -12.47 20.67
CA LEU A 216 11.69 -12.26 19.52
C LEU A 216 12.55 -13.51 19.30
N SER A 217 12.82 -13.82 18.04
CA SER A 217 13.72 -14.91 17.69
C SER A 217 15.16 -14.59 18.08
N ALA A 218 16.00 -15.62 18.18
CA ALA A 218 17.42 -15.44 18.44
C ALA A 218 18.09 -14.55 17.37
N ASP A 219 17.69 -14.70 16.11
CA ASP A 219 18.22 -13.90 14.99
C ASP A 219 17.78 -12.44 15.06
N GLU A 220 16.52 -12.17 15.43
CA GLU A 220 16.02 -10.80 15.64
C GLU A 220 16.79 -10.09 16.75
N ILE A 221 17.00 -10.80 17.88
CA ILE A 221 17.77 -10.28 19.01
C ILE A 221 19.23 -10.08 18.61
N ALA A 222 19.83 -11.00 17.85
CA ALA A 222 21.20 -10.89 17.39
C ALA A 222 21.40 -9.67 16.49
N LYS A 223 20.50 -9.44 15.51
CA LYS A 223 20.57 -8.27 14.62
C LYS A 223 20.35 -6.96 15.37
N LEU A 224 19.44 -6.94 16.34
CA LEU A 224 19.23 -5.77 17.19
C LEU A 224 20.48 -5.47 18.04
N LYS A 225 21.10 -6.50 18.65
CA LYS A 225 22.33 -6.35 19.45
C LYS A 225 23.53 -5.91 18.59
N GLU A 226 23.67 -6.46 17.39
CA GLU A 226 24.70 -6.08 16.41
C GLU A 226 24.58 -4.59 16.05
N TRP A 227 23.37 -4.12 15.74
CA TRP A 227 23.12 -2.70 15.46
C TRP A 227 23.46 -1.81 16.66
N ILE A 228 23.08 -2.21 17.87
CA ILE A 228 23.41 -1.49 19.11
C ILE A 228 24.93 -1.43 19.33
N ALA A 229 25.63 -2.55 19.14
CA ALA A 229 27.09 -2.62 19.26
C ALA A 229 27.80 -1.72 18.22
N ASN A 230 27.21 -1.56 17.03
CA ASN A 230 27.68 -0.65 15.97
C ASN A 230 27.28 0.82 16.20
N GLY A 231 26.87 1.16 17.42
CA GLY A 231 26.58 2.53 17.83
C GLY A 231 25.12 2.95 17.68
N ALA A 232 24.21 2.04 17.31
CA ALA A 232 22.78 2.30 17.14
C ALA A 232 22.50 3.57 16.30
N ASN A 233 23.12 3.66 15.13
CA ASN A 233 23.02 4.82 14.23
C ASN A 233 21.76 4.73 13.36
N GLN A 234 21.24 5.89 12.96
CA GLN A 234 20.21 6.02 11.92
C GLN A 234 20.90 6.01 10.56
N ASP A 235 20.46 5.11 9.67
CA ASP A 235 20.88 5.01 8.27
C ASP A 235 19.86 5.63 7.30
#